data_AF-A0AAW6DF30-F1
#
_entry.id   AF-A0AAW6DF30-F1
#
_cell.length_a   1.000
_cell.length_b   1.000
_cell.length_c   1.000
_cell.angle_alpha   90.00
_cell.angle_beta   90.00
_cell.angle_gamma   90.00
#
_symmetry.space_group_name_H-M   'P 1'
#
loop_
_entity.id
_entity.type
_entity.pdbx_description
1 polymer ?
#
loop_
_entity_poly.entity_id
_entity_poly.type
_entity_poly.pdbx_seq_one_letter_code
_entity_poly.pdbx_strand_id
1 'polypeptide(L)'
;MKRPVFSFRPNRKDRNHRKAWSILEKVPEGEKSQFLVDAILFYDQADALEQLIRKSVREELKCGNMRQNIATAEPEELPDQVLDFISMLQEE
;
A
#
# COMPACT_ATOMS: atom_id res chain seq x y z
N MET A 1 1.29 -27.18 -31.75
CA MET A 1 0.05 -26.49 -31.29
C MET A 1 0.06 -25.06 -31.82
N LYS A 2 -1.05 -24.56 -32.39
CA LYS A 2 -1.14 -23.14 -32.77
C LYS A 2 -1.24 -22.30 -31.51
N ARG A 3 -0.33 -21.34 -31.33
CA ARG A 3 -0.42 -20.37 -30.24
C ARG A 3 -1.57 -19.40 -30.55
N PRO A 4 -2.46 -19.10 -29.61
CA PRO A 4 -3.45 -18.05 -29.81
C PRO A 4 -2.74 -16.72 -30.05
N VAL A 5 -3.09 -16.03 -31.14
CA VAL A 5 -2.49 -14.75 -31.50
C VAL A 5 -3.36 -13.64 -30.94
N PHE A 6 -2.83 -12.89 -29.98
CA PHE A 6 -3.44 -11.65 -29.53
C PHE A 6 -2.95 -10.49 -30.40
N SER A 7 -3.89 -9.70 -30.95
CA SER A 7 -3.57 -8.48 -31.68
C SER A 7 -4.07 -7.27 -30.90
N PHE A 8 -3.16 -6.34 -30.57
CA PHE A 8 -3.56 -5.07 -29.97
C PHE A 8 -4.27 -4.20 -31.01
N ARG A 9 -5.55 -3.91 -30.78
CA ARG A 9 -6.40 -3.09 -31.66
C ARG A 9 -6.93 -1.87 -30.90
N PRO A 10 -6.18 -0.76 -30.85
CA PRO A 10 -6.58 0.41 -30.09
C PRO A 10 -7.83 1.08 -30.68
N ASN A 11 -8.78 1.47 -29.81
CA ASN A 11 -9.94 2.26 -30.20
C ASN A 11 -9.55 3.75 -30.20
N ARG A 12 -9.66 4.42 -31.36
CA ARG A 12 -9.30 5.85 -31.48
C ARG A 12 -10.21 6.80 -30.70
N LYS A 13 -11.43 6.37 -30.33
CA LYS A 13 -12.34 7.16 -29.49
C LYS A 13 -11.93 7.14 -28.01
N ASP A 14 -11.28 6.08 -27.57
CA ASP A 14 -10.85 5.93 -26.18
C ASP A 14 -9.50 6.66 -25.95
N ARG A 15 -9.45 7.49 -24.90
CA ARG A 15 -8.25 8.29 -24.58
C ARG A 15 -7.10 7.40 -24.09
N ASN A 16 -7.38 6.37 -23.31
CA ASN A 16 -6.38 5.46 -22.77
C ASN A 16 -5.79 4.60 -23.88
N HIS A 17 -6.62 4.08 -24.79
CA HIS A 17 -6.13 3.34 -25.96
C HIS A 17 -5.24 4.21 -26.85
N ARG A 18 -5.60 5.48 -27.08
CA ARG A 18 -4.73 6.42 -27.81
C ARG A 18 -3.41 6.66 -27.11
N LYS A 19 -3.41 6.86 -25.78
CA LYS A 19 -2.19 7.05 -25.00
C LYS A 19 -1.30 5.81 -25.03
N ALA A 20 -1.89 4.63 -24.82
CA ALA A 20 -1.18 3.35 -24.90
C ALA A 20 -0.59 3.12 -26.30
N TRP A 21 -1.35 3.43 -27.36
CA TRP A 21 -0.85 3.37 -28.74
C TRP A 21 0.34 4.31 -28.97
N SER A 22 0.24 5.57 -28.54
CA SER A 22 1.33 6.54 -28.69
C SER A 22 2.62 6.14 -27.94
N ILE A 23 2.49 5.41 -26.82
CA ILE A 23 3.64 4.84 -26.11
C ILE A 23 4.22 3.68 -26.92
N LEU A 24 3.39 2.73 -27.34
CA LEU A 24 3.83 1.55 -28.09
C LEU A 24 4.44 1.90 -29.46
N GLU A 25 3.99 2.99 -30.08
CA GLU A 25 4.51 3.51 -31.35
C GLU A 25 5.94 4.05 -31.22
N LYS A 26 6.35 4.51 -30.04
CA LYS A 26 7.72 4.97 -29.75
C LYS A 26 8.70 3.84 -29.47
N VAL A 27 8.20 2.64 -29.21
CA VAL A 27 9.05 1.47 -28.94
C VAL A 27 9.67 0.99 -30.26
N PRO A 28 10.99 0.75 -30.30
CA PRO A 28 11.68 0.23 -31.48
C PRO A 28 11.03 -1.03 -32.06
N GLU A 29 11.15 -1.19 -33.37
CA GLU A 29 10.64 -2.37 -34.06
C GLU A 29 11.45 -3.61 -33.63
N GLY A 30 10.75 -4.66 -33.21
CA GLY A 30 11.37 -5.85 -32.60
C GLY A 30 11.32 -5.89 -31.07
N GLU A 31 11.19 -4.75 -30.39
CA GLU A 31 11.18 -4.68 -28.91
C GLU A 31 9.77 -4.63 -28.31
N LYS A 32 8.74 -4.40 -29.13
CA LYS A 32 7.34 -4.24 -28.69
C LYS A 32 6.83 -5.42 -27.86
N SER A 33 7.22 -6.64 -28.20
CA SER A 33 6.83 -7.83 -27.44
C SER A 33 7.45 -7.85 -26.04
N GLN A 34 8.74 -7.50 -25.92
CA GLN A 34 9.41 -7.43 -24.63
C GLN A 34 8.83 -6.30 -23.77
N PHE A 35 8.62 -5.13 -24.38
CA PHE A 35 7.98 -4.00 -23.71
C PHE A 35 6.60 -4.37 -23.12
N LEU A 36 5.79 -5.14 -23.84
CA LEU A 36 4.50 -5.60 -23.33
C LEU A 36 4.64 -6.58 -22.16
N VAL A 37 5.64 -7.48 -22.20
CA VAL A 37 5.94 -8.39 -21.08
C VAL A 37 6.30 -7.58 -19.84
N ASP A 38 7.23 -6.63 -19.98
CA ASP A 38 7.70 -5.80 -18.87
C ASP A 38 6.56 -4.94 -18.30
N ALA A 39 5.71 -4.37 -19.17
CA ALA A 39 4.56 -3.57 -18.75
C ALA A 39 3.53 -4.39 -17.96
N ILE A 40 3.29 -5.65 -18.35
CA ILE A 40 2.37 -6.55 -17.61
C ILE A 40 2.94 -6.88 -16.23
N LEU A 41 4.23 -7.25 -16.16
CA LEU A 41 4.89 -7.56 -14.89
C LEU A 41 4.96 -6.33 -13.97
N PHE A 42 5.22 -5.15 -14.53
CA PHE A 42 5.21 -3.89 -13.77
C PHE A 42 3.84 -3.58 -13.20
N TYR A 43 2.77 -3.76 -13.98
CA TYR A 43 1.40 -3.52 -13.52
C TYR A 43 0.99 -4.46 -12.40
N ASP A 44 1.35 -5.74 -12.51
CA ASP A 44 1.13 -6.76 -11.46
C ASP A 44 1.86 -6.39 -10.15
N GLN A 45 3.11 -5.95 -10.25
CA GLN A 45 3.88 -5.49 -9.08
C GLN A 45 3.34 -4.19 -8.48
N ALA A 46 2.87 -3.26 -9.30
CA ALA A 46 2.33 -1.98 -8.84
C ALA A 46 1.05 -2.17 -8.03
N ASP A 47 0.19 -3.12 -8.41
CA ASP A 47 -1.01 -3.47 -7.62
C ASP A 47 -0.62 -4.03 -6.25
N ALA A 48 0.35 -4.95 -6.20
CA ALA A 48 0.87 -5.48 -4.95
C ALA A 48 1.46 -4.37 -4.06
N LEU A 49 2.22 -3.43 -4.65
CA LEU A 49 2.79 -2.30 -3.92
C LEU A 49 1.70 -1.36 -3.38
N GLU A 50 0.66 -1.04 -4.16
CA GLU A 50 -0.46 -0.22 -3.69
C GLU A 50 -1.12 -0.86 -2.47
N GLN A 51 -1.38 -2.18 -2.51
CA GLN A 51 -1.98 -2.90 -1.40
C GLN A 51 -1.12 -2.84 -0.13
N LEU A 52 0.21 -2.99 -0.28
CA LEU A 52 1.15 -2.88 0.83
C LEU A 52 1.16 -1.47 1.42
N ILE A 53 1.21 -0.43 0.59
CA ILE A 53 1.17 0.97 1.05
C ILE A 53 -0.14 1.24 1.80
N ARG A 54 -1.29 0.82 1.26
CA ARG A 54 -2.59 1.00 1.93
C ARG A 54 -2.66 0.30 3.28
N LYS A 55 -2.07 -0.90 3.40
CA LYS A 55 -1.97 -1.62 4.68
C LYS A 55 -1.08 -0.89 5.67
N SER A 56 0.14 -0.51 5.25
CA SER A 56 1.08 0.22 6.10
C SER A 56 0.51 1.55 6.59
N VAL A 57 -0.08 2.36 5.71
CA VAL A 57 -0.73 3.63 6.10
C VAL A 57 -1.88 3.39 7.09
N ARG A 58 -2.67 2.34 6.90
CA ARG A 58 -3.76 1.98 7.82
C ARG A 58 -3.22 1.56 9.20
N GLU A 59 -2.17 0.76 9.23
CA GLU A 59 -1.52 0.32 10.46
C GLU A 59 -0.89 1.49 11.21
N GLU A 60 -0.17 2.37 10.50
CA GLU A 60 0.40 3.59 11.08
C GLU A 60 -0.68 4.52 11.65
N LEU A 61 -1.79 4.72 10.95
CA LEU A 61 -2.92 5.52 11.48
C LEU A 61 -3.56 4.86 12.70
N LYS A 62 -3.67 3.52 12.75
CA LYS A 62 -4.18 2.80 13.93
C LYS A 62 -3.21 2.88 15.11
N CYS A 63 -1.92 2.67 14.88
CA CYS A 63 -0.88 2.77 15.90
C CYS A 63 -0.73 4.21 16.41
N GLY A 64 -0.81 5.20 15.52
CA GLY A 64 -0.84 6.62 15.87
C GLY A 64 -2.06 6.95 16.74
N ASN A 65 -3.24 6.45 16.37
CA ASN A 65 -4.45 6.63 17.17
C ASN A 65 -4.36 5.90 18.52
N MET A 66 -3.78 4.69 18.60
CA MET A 66 -3.49 4.05 19.89
C MET A 66 -2.50 4.84 20.74
N ARG A 67 -1.39 5.34 20.16
CA ARG A 67 -0.41 6.17 20.88
C ARG A 67 -1.03 7.47 21.37
N GLN A 68 -1.92 8.08 20.57
CA GLN A 68 -2.63 9.28 20.95
C GLN A 68 -3.65 8.97 22.05
N ASN A 69 -4.41 7.88 21.96
CA ASN A 69 -5.31 7.43 23.02
C ASN A 69 -4.56 7.04 24.32
N ILE A 70 -3.34 6.52 24.26
CA ILE A 70 -2.49 6.27 25.44
C ILE A 70 -1.96 7.58 26.01
N ALA A 71 -1.64 8.57 25.17
CA ALA A 71 -1.19 9.88 25.61
C ALA A 71 -2.32 10.80 26.11
N THR A 72 -3.56 10.58 25.66
CA THR A 72 -4.77 11.30 26.10
C THR A 72 -5.63 10.50 27.07
N ALA A 73 -5.29 9.25 27.33
CA ALA A 73 -5.78 8.57 28.53
C ALA A 73 -5.19 9.37 29.69
N GLU A 74 -6.06 10.04 30.44
CA GLU A 74 -5.74 10.48 31.79
C GLU A 74 -4.96 9.35 32.46
N PRO A 75 -3.84 9.63 33.16
CA PRO A 75 -3.14 8.59 33.89
C PRO A 75 -4.21 7.87 34.72
N GLU A 76 -4.39 6.56 34.53
CA GLU A 76 -5.23 5.78 35.44
C GLU A 76 -4.68 6.11 36.83
N GLU A 77 -5.44 6.89 37.59
CA GLU A 77 -5.07 7.26 38.95
C GLU A 77 -4.79 5.94 39.64
N LEU A 78 -3.51 5.75 40.03
CA LEU A 78 -3.06 4.54 40.69
C LEU A 78 -4.09 4.25 41.78
N PRO A 79 -4.77 3.08 41.76
CA PRO A 79 -5.83 2.82 42.73
C PRO A 79 -5.29 3.10 44.13
N ASP A 80 -6.05 3.80 44.97
CA ASP A 80 -5.59 4.23 46.32
C ASP A 80 -4.97 3.07 47.12
N GLN A 81 -5.45 1.85 46.87
CA GLN A 81 -4.94 0.61 47.44
C GLN A 81 -3.44 0.36 47.17
N VAL A 82 -2.93 0.79 46.02
CA VAL A 82 -1.50 0.72 45.65
C VAL A 82 -0.71 1.83 46.34
N LEU A 83 -1.31 3.01 46.55
CA LEU A 83 -0.69 4.11 47.29
C LEU A 83 -0.57 3.79 48.79
N ASP A 84 -1.61 3.20 49.37
CA ASP A 84 -1.58 2.67 50.74
C ASP A 84 -0.50 1.60 50.90
N PHE A 85 -0.37 0.69 49.94
CA PHE A 85 0.67 -0.35 49.97
C PHE A 85 2.09 0.23 49.93
N ILE A 86 2.34 1.23 49.08
CA ILE A 86 3.65 1.91 49.00
C ILE A 86 3.94 2.64 50.32
N SER A 87 2.93 3.28 50.91
CA SER A 87 3.07 4.01 52.17
C SER A 87 3.42 3.06 53.32
N MET A 88 2.79 1.88 53.38
CA MET A 88 3.11 0.84 54.36
C MET A 88 4.55 0.32 54.24
N LEU A 89 5.11 0.22 53.02
CA LEU A 89 6.49 -0.20 52.81
C LEU A 89 7.52 0.87 53.17
N GLN A 90 7.12 2.14 53.23
CA GLN A 90 7.98 3.27 53.57
C GLN A 90 8.00 3.57 55.09
N GLU A 91 7.04 3.03 55.82
CA GLU A 91 6.91 3.13 57.28
C GLU A 91 7.56 1.97 58.06
N GLU A 92 8.30 1.09 57.37
CA GLU A 92 9.14 0.02 57.95
C GLU A 92 10.63 0.42 57.96
#